data_AF-A0A5N1L2Z5-F1
#
_entry.id   AF-A0A5N1L2Z5-F1
#
_cell.length_a   1.000
_cell.length_b   1.000
_cell.length_c   1.000
_cell.angle_alpha   90.00
_cell.angle_beta   90.00
_cell.angle_gamma   90.00
#
_symmetry.space_group_name_H-M   'P 1'
#
loop_
_entity.id
_entity.type
_entity.pdbx_description
1 polymer ?
#
loop_
_entity_poly.entity_id
_entity_poly.type
_entity_poly.pdbx_seq_one_letter_code
_entity_poly.pdbx_strand_id
1 'polypeptide(L)'
;MSTTPAQDGTQWFLHTWRDHILEPIETALTVLDMEHTELAAEQDGLEDFLQRLRAVDPAKQPSSPVGARSRQSASDHVETLRDAYADTVLAVDHYESVYDESLVENVAIEFGSDYAALFHPETNVGFSPPLKRSLVAATEKAIDERTSLDRAVKIERESMQGYRGSLQEIIETLDSTVVPEWYRETFQNDVTALLQERQDQLHSSVHRFETHEFCTYMYEEQLWTYPVLTSLARLQESVDS
;
A
#
# COMPACT_ATOMS: atom_id res chain seq x y z
N MET A 1 10.01 42.30 38.38
CA MET A 1 8.93 42.01 37.41
C MET A 1 9.60 41.36 36.22
N SER A 2 9.32 40.08 36.04
CA SER A 2 10.00 39.20 35.08
C SER A 2 9.61 39.57 33.64
N THR A 3 10.61 39.83 32.81
CA THR A 3 10.47 40.03 31.36
C THR A 3 10.87 38.75 30.63
N THR A 4 9.90 37.90 30.29
CA THR A 4 10.00 36.94 29.18
C THR A 4 8.60 36.71 28.62
N PRO A 5 8.35 37.08 27.35
CA PRO A 5 7.63 36.16 26.46
C PRO A 5 8.01 36.27 24.96
N ALA A 6 9.19 36.77 24.59
CA ALA A 6 9.58 36.87 23.17
C ALA A 6 10.16 35.55 22.59
N GLN A 7 10.82 34.74 23.43
CA GLN A 7 11.42 33.47 23.00
C GLN A 7 10.38 32.41 22.60
N ASP A 8 9.23 32.36 23.29
CA ASP A 8 8.18 31.39 23.02
C ASP A 8 7.56 31.56 21.62
N GLY A 9 7.42 32.79 21.14
CA GLY A 9 6.85 33.09 19.82
C GLY A 9 7.76 32.67 18.66
N THR A 10 9.07 32.92 18.76
CA THR A 10 10.05 32.53 17.73
C THR A 10 10.24 31.03 17.69
N GLN A 11 10.32 30.35 18.84
CA GLN A 11 10.42 28.89 18.89
C GLN A 11 9.17 28.21 18.33
N TRP A 12 7.99 28.72 18.67
CA TRP A 12 6.74 28.22 18.10
C TRP A 12 6.69 28.40 16.58
N PHE A 13 7.08 29.58 16.07
CA PHE A 13 7.15 29.82 14.63
C PHE A 13 8.11 28.86 13.91
N LEU A 14 9.33 28.66 14.43
CA LEU A 14 10.29 27.74 13.83
C LEU A 14 9.82 26.29 13.86
N HIS A 15 9.10 25.90 14.90
CA HIS A 15 8.47 24.57 14.97
C HIS A 15 7.38 24.42 13.91
N THR A 16 6.44 25.37 13.81
CA THR A 16 5.39 25.33 12.79
C THR A 16 5.95 25.37 11.37
N TRP A 17 7.04 26.12 11.15
CA TRP A 17 7.75 26.17 9.88
C TRP A 17 8.40 24.83 9.53
N ARG A 18 9.11 24.21 10.48
CA ARG A 18 9.67 22.85 10.35
C ARG A 18 8.60 21.82 10.00
N ASP A 19 7.50 21.85 10.76
CA ASP A 19 6.39 20.94 10.56
C ASP A 19 5.79 21.14 9.17
N HIS A 20 5.62 22.38 8.72
CA HIS A 20 5.10 22.67 7.38
C HIS A 20 6.00 22.11 6.27
N ILE A 21 7.32 22.19 6.41
CA ILE A 21 8.26 21.64 5.42
C ILE A 21 8.22 20.12 5.41
N LEU A 22 8.18 19.47 6.59
CA LEU A 22 8.29 18.01 6.71
C LEU A 22 6.94 17.28 6.59
N GLU A 23 5.82 17.97 6.75
CA GLU A 23 4.46 17.39 6.73
C GLU A 23 4.18 16.46 5.54
N PRO A 24 4.61 16.74 4.29
CA PRO A 24 4.38 15.82 3.19
C PRO A 24 5.10 14.48 3.39
N ILE A 25 6.33 14.50 3.88
CA ILE A 25 7.13 13.29 4.12
C ILE A 25 6.59 12.52 5.34
N GLU A 26 6.20 13.20 6.41
CA GLU A 26 5.62 12.54 7.59
C GLU A 26 4.27 11.88 7.26
N THR A 27 3.46 12.55 6.45
CA THR A 27 2.20 12.00 5.94
C THR A 27 2.45 10.81 5.02
N ALA A 28 3.42 10.91 4.09
CA ALA A 28 3.81 9.80 3.24
C ALA A 28 4.27 8.57 4.04
N LEU A 29 5.07 8.76 5.09
CA LEU A 29 5.49 7.67 5.98
C LEU A 29 4.29 7.02 6.68
N THR A 30 3.31 7.81 7.12
CA THR A 30 2.08 7.29 7.74
C THR A 30 1.28 6.44 6.75
N VAL A 31 1.11 6.92 5.52
CA VAL A 31 0.41 6.22 4.44
C VAL A 31 1.13 4.91 4.09
N LEU A 32 2.45 4.93 3.92
CA LEU A 32 3.25 3.74 3.61
C LEU A 32 3.22 2.71 4.75
N ASP A 33 3.17 3.15 6.01
CA ASP A 33 3.08 2.26 7.17
C ASP A 33 1.72 1.56 7.25
N MET A 34 0.65 2.29 6.93
CA MET A 34 -0.70 1.73 6.83
C MET A 34 -0.79 0.72 5.69
N GLU A 35 -0.39 1.10 4.48
CA GLU A 35 -0.38 0.22 3.31
C GLU A 35 0.44 -1.04 3.56
N HIS A 36 1.64 -0.91 4.17
CA HIS A 36 2.47 -2.07 4.52
C HIS A 36 1.75 -3.04 5.46
N THR A 37 1.02 -2.51 6.45
CA THR A 37 0.28 -3.31 7.43
C THR A 37 -0.88 -4.04 6.76
N GLU A 38 -1.63 -3.34 5.90
CA GLU A 38 -2.76 -3.88 5.16
C GLU A 38 -2.31 -4.96 4.18
N LEU A 39 -1.29 -4.70 3.36
CA LEU A 39 -0.73 -5.68 2.41
C LEU A 39 -0.22 -6.94 3.09
N ALA A 40 0.40 -6.81 4.27
CA ALA A 40 0.85 -7.96 5.04
C ALA A 40 -0.33 -8.81 5.52
N ALA A 41 -1.40 -8.18 6.01
CA ALA A 41 -2.60 -8.89 6.44
C ALA A 41 -3.35 -9.54 5.27
N GLU A 42 -3.43 -8.87 4.12
CA GLU A 42 -4.01 -9.44 2.89
C GLU A 42 -3.23 -10.64 2.39
N GLN A 43 -1.89 -10.55 2.42
CA GLN A 43 -1.03 -11.66 2.04
C GLN A 43 -1.27 -12.88 2.95
N ASP A 44 -1.30 -12.68 4.27
CA ASP A 44 -1.59 -13.75 5.23
C ASP A 44 -2.97 -14.38 4.95
N GLY A 45 -4.01 -13.56 4.73
CA GLY A 45 -5.36 -14.03 4.42
C GLY A 45 -5.44 -14.82 3.10
N LEU A 46 -4.69 -14.42 2.08
CA LEU A 46 -4.59 -15.13 0.80
C LEU A 46 -3.78 -16.43 0.91
N GLU A 47 -2.71 -16.46 1.71
CA GLU A 47 -1.92 -17.66 1.96
C GLU A 47 -2.73 -18.71 2.74
N ASP A 48 -3.48 -18.29 3.75
CA ASP A 48 -4.40 -19.13 4.50
C ASP A 48 -5.52 -19.65 3.59
N PHE A 49 -6.09 -18.78 2.75
CA PHE A 49 -7.07 -19.20 1.75
C PHE A 49 -6.49 -20.26 0.81
N LEU A 50 -5.28 -20.04 0.29
CA LEU A 50 -4.60 -20.96 -0.62
C LEU A 50 -4.37 -22.33 0.04
N GLN A 51 -4.00 -22.35 1.33
CA GLN A 51 -3.85 -23.59 2.10
C GLN A 51 -5.18 -24.33 2.20
N ARG A 52 -6.27 -23.64 2.57
CA ARG A 52 -7.62 -24.23 2.67
C ARG A 52 -8.13 -24.71 1.31
N LEU A 53 -7.97 -23.90 0.26
CA LEU A 53 -8.33 -24.24 -1.12
C LEU A 53 -7.62 -25.50 -1.61
N ARG A 54 -6.32 -25.66 -1.29
CA ARG A 54 -5.56 -26.88 -1.62
C ARG A 54 -6.12 -28.12 -0.91
N ALA A 55 -6.69 -27.98 0.29
CA ALA A 55 -7.32 -29.06 1.04
C ALA A 55 -8.72 -29.45 0.54
N VAL A 56 -9.45 -28.56 -0.15
CA VAL A 56 -10.80 -28.86 -0.69
C VAL A 56 -10.69 -29.83 -1.87
N ASP A 57 -11.21 -31.05 -1.75
CA ASP A 57 -11.26 -32.00 -2.86
C ASP A 57 -12.20 -31.51 -3.97
N PRO A 58 -11.79 -31.47 -5.25
CA PRO A 58 -12.70 -31.16 -6.33
C PRO A 58 -13.68 -32.32 -6.54
N ALA A 59 -14.89 -32.02 -6.99
CA ALA A 59 -15.88 -33.05 -7.32
C ALA A 59 -15.29 -34.03 -8.35
N LYS A 60 -15.21 -35.32 -7.98
CA LYS A 60 -14.72 -36.37 -8.89
C LYS A 60 -15.65 -36.46 -10.10
N GLN A 61 -15.08 -36.51 -11.31
CA GLN A 61 -15.86 -36.85 -12.51
C GLN A 61 -16.52 -38.22 -12.28
N PRO A 62 -17.84 -38.35 -12.46
CA PRO A 62 -18.51 -39.62 -12.23
C PRO A 62 -18.07 -40.62 -13.31
N SER A 63 -17.28 -41.62 -12.92
CA SER A 63 -16.94 -42.78 -13.77
C SER A 63 -18.00 -43.89 -13.71
N SER A 64 -19.23 -43.61 -13.25
CA SER A 64 -20.32 -44.59 -13.19
C SER A 64 -21.71 -43.95 -13.27
N PRO A 65 -22.73 -44.62 -13.85
CA PRO A 65 -24.02 -44.01 -14.13
C PRO A 65 -24.92 -43.92 -12.88
N VAL A 66 -25.47 -42.71 -12.71
CA VAL A 66 -26.71 -42.26 -12.04
C VAL A 66 -27.05 -42.76 -10.63
N GLY A 67 -27.20 -41.79 -9.70
CA GLY A 67 -28.09 -41.94 -8.55
C GLY A 67 -27.87 -40.96 -7.39
N ALA A 68 -28.40 -39.75 -7.49
CA ALA A 68 -28.73 -38.79 -6.41
C ALA A 68 -27.64 -38.27 -5.45
N ARG A 69 -26.47 -38.90 -5.29
CA ARG A 69 -25.46 -38.48 -4.29
C ARG A 69 -24.45 -37.41 -4.75
N SER A 70 -24.40 -37.14 -6.06
CA SER A 70 -23.39 -36.25 -6.65
C SER A 70 -23.70 -34.76 -6.56
N ARG A 71 -24.98 -34.38 -6.37
CA ARG A 71 -25.39 -32.96 -6.29
C ARG A 71 -25.17 -32.37 -4.89
N GLN A 72 -25.49 -33.12 -3.83
CA GLN A 72 -25.21 -32.72 -2.45
C GLN A 72 -23.70 -32.57 -2.22
N SER A 73 -22.90 -33.53 -2.67
CA SER A 73 -21.44 -33.37 -2.56
C SER A 73 -20.96 -32.12 -3.29
N ALA A 74 -21.46 -31.81 -4.49
CA ALA A 74 -21.01 -30.62 -5.22
C ALA A 74 -21.39 -29.30 -4.52
N SER A 75 -22.55 -29.21 -3.86
CA SER A 75 -22.92 -28.04 -3.06
C SER A 75 -22.02 -27.89 -1.82
N ASP A 76 -21.69 -28.99 -1.14
CA ASP A 76 -20.90 -28.98 0.10
C ASP A 76 -19.46 -28.48 -0.14
N HIS A 77 -18.84 -28.82 -1.28
CA HIS A 77 -17.48 -28.35 -1.61
C HIS A 77 -17.46 -26.85 -1.97
N VAL A 78 -18.52 -26.33 -2.59
CA VAL A 78 -18.63 -24.90 -2.92
C VAL A 78 -18.93 -24.08 -1.67
N GLU A 79 -19.76 -24.59 -0.76
CA GLU A 79 -19.99 -23.97 0.55
C GLU A 79 -18.69 -23.90 1.36
N THR A 80 -17.94 -25.01 1.44
CA THR A 80 -16.62 -25.04 2.09
C THR A 80 -15.65 -24.01 1.50
N LEU A 81 -15.69 -23.79 0.19
CA LEU A 81 -14.85 -22.81 -0.49
C LEU A 81 -15.24 -21.37 -0.14
N ARG A 82 -16.54 -21.07 -0.04
CA ARG A 82 -17.03 -19.75 0.37
C ARG A 82 -16.65 -19.46 1.82
N ASP A 83 -16.87 -20.42 2.71
CA ASP A 83 -16.50 -20.30 4.13
C ASP A 83 -14.99 -20.10 4.26
N ALA A 84 -14.19 -20.87 3.50
CA ALA A 84 -12.74 -20.72 3.50
C ALA A 84 -12.28 -19.32 3.06
N TYR A 85 -12.96 -18.68 2.11
CA TYR A 85 -12.62 -17.32 1.66
C TYR A 85 -13.11 -16.26 2.65
N ALA A 86 -14.34 -16.42 3.16
CA ALA A 86 -14.92 -15.53 4.14
C ALA A 86 -14.10 -15.48 5.44
N ASP A 87 -13.68 -16.64 5.93
CA ASP A 87 -12.92 -16.79 7.17
C ASP A 87 -11.43 -16.39 7.05
N THR A 88 -10.95 -16.02 5.86
CA THR A 88 -9.54 -15.67 5.66
C THR A 88 -9.36 -14.32 4.97
N VAL A 89 -9.82 -14.16 3.72
CA VAL A 89 -9.60 -12.93 2.94
C VAL A 89 -10.53 -11.82 3.44
N LEU A 90 -11.83 -12.12 3.59
CA LEU A 90 -12.79 -11.12 4.09
C LEU A 90 -12.70 -10.88 5.60
N ALA A 91 -12.05 -11.79 6.34
CA ALA A 91 -11.84 -11.64 7.78
C ALA A 91 -10.69 -10.70 8.13
N VAL A 92 -9.97 -10.16 7.14
CA VAL A 92 -8.92 -9.17 7.38
C VAL A 92 -9.57 -7.83 7.78
N ASP A 93 -9.13 -7.28 8.92
CA ASP A 93 -9.79 -6.19 9.67
C ASP A 93 -10.13 -4.93 8.84
N HIS A 94 -9.35 -4.59 7.80
CA HIS A 94 -9.64 -3.41 6.98
C HIS A 94 -10.73 -3.64 5.92
N TYR A 95 -11.03 -4.88 5.51
CA TYR A 95 -12.12 -5.13 4.55
C TYR A 95 -13.51 -4.88 5.14
N GLU A 96 -13.75 -5.22 6.42
CA GLU A 96 -15.03 -4.93 7.10
C GLU A 96 -15.24 -3.42 7.35
N SER A 97 -14.15 -2.65 7.49
CA SER A 97 -14.23 -1.24 7.90
C SER A 97 -14.11 -0.23 6.75
N VAL A 98 -13.43 -0.59 5.66
CA VAL A 98 -13.12 0.33 4.54
C VAL A 98 -14.00 0.08 3.31
N TYR A 99 -14.34 -1.17 3.00
CA TYR A 99 -14.92 -1.50 1.68
C TYR A 99 -16.39 -1.99 1.70
N ASP A 100 -16.91 -2.53 2.81
CA ASP A 100 -18.28 -3.11 2.92
C ASP A 100 -18.66 -3.98 1.71
N GLU A 101 -17.66 -4.68 1.14
CA GLU A 101 -17.81 -5.47 -0.08
C GLU A 101 -18.45 -6.81 0.23
N SER A 102 -19.43 -7.21 -0.59
CA SER A 102 -19.94 -8.58 -0.52
C SER A 102 -18.89 -9.58 -1.00
N LEU A 103 -18.99 -10.83 -0.54
CA LEU A 103 -18.08 -11.90 -0.95
C LEU A 103 -17.94 -12.05 -2.47
N VAL A 104 -19.03 -11.84 -3.23
CA VAL A 104 -19.01 -11.97 -4.69
C VAL A 104 -18.30 -10.79 -5.34
N GLU A 105 -18.46 -9.59 -4.79
CA GLU A 105 -17.80 -8.37 -5.28
C GLU A 105 -16.29 -8.46 -5.03
N ASN A 106 -15.88 -8.82 -3.82
CA ASN A 106 -14.46 -8.94 -3.47
C ASN A 106 -13.74 -10.01 -4.31
N VAL A 107 -14.37 -11.18 -4.51
CA VAL A 107 -13.84 -12.21 -5.42
C VAL A 107 -13.76 -11.71 -6.88
N ALA A 108 -14.72 -10.90 -7.33
CA ALA A 108 -14.69 -10.34 -8.67
C ALA A 108 -13.54 -9.34 -8.86
N ILE A 109 -13.21 -8.58 -7.81
CA ILE A 109 -12.07 -7.66 -7.78
C ILE A 109 -10.75 -8.45 -7.77
N GLU A 110 -10.61 -9.41 -6.85
CA GLU A 110 -9.35 -10.14 -6.65
C GLU A 110 -9.02 -11.13 -7.78
N PHE A 111 -10.01 -11.88 -8.27
CA PHE A 111 -9.77 -12.96 -9.23
C PHE A 111 -10.43 -12.73 -10.58
N GLY A 112 -11.41 -11.84 -10.67
CA GLY A 112 -12.20 -11.57 -11.86
C GLY A 112 -13.61 -12.20 -11.81
N SER A 113 -14.49 -11.67 -12.65
CA SER A 113 -15.91 -12.04 -12.70
C SER A 113 -16.19 -13.52 -12.98
N ASP A 114 -15.31 -14.19 -13.73
CA ASP A 114 -15.42 -15.61 -14.04
C ASP A 114 -15.36 -16.49 -12.78
N TYR A 115 -14.57 -16.08 -11.77
CA TYR A 115 -14.51 -16.79 -10.48
C TYR A 115 -15.65 -16.37 -9.55
N ALA A 116 -16.10 -15.12 -9.59
CA ALA A 116 -17.21 -14.64 -8.77
C ALA A 116 -18.48 -15.49 -8.95
N ALA A 117 -18.73 -16.01 -10.16
CA ALA A 117 -19.82 -16.93 -10.45
C ALA A 117 -19.75 -18.27 -9.67
N LEU A 118 -18.54 -18.75 -9.31
CA LEU A 118 -18.35 -19.92 -8.45
C LEU A 118 -18.75 -19.62 -7.00
N PHE A 119 -18.57 -18.38 -6.57
CA PHE A 119 -18.81 -17.96 -5.20
C PHE A 119 -20.25 -17.46 -4.95
N HIS A 120 -21.01 -17.17 -6.01
CA HIS A 120 -22.41 -16.77 -5.89
C HIS A 120 -23.26 -17.84 -5.16
N PRO A 121 -24.09 -17.48 -4.15
CA PRO A 121 -24.86 -18.45 -3.34
C PRO A 121 -25.73 -19.40 -4.18
N GLU A 122 -26.35 -18.88 -5.23
CA GLU A 122 -27.24 -19.65 -6.13
C GLU A 122 -26.50 -20.41 -7.25
N THR A 123 -25.17 -20.51 -7.19
CA THR A 123 -24.40 -21.16 -8.26
C THR A 123 -24.76 -22.65 -8.40
N ASN A 124 -24.84 -23.09 -9.66
CA ASN A 124 -24.92 -24.50 -10.02
C ASN A 124 -23.62 -25.01 -10.65
N VAL A 125 -22.56 -24.20 -10.64
CA VAL A 125 -21.25 -24.54 -11.19
C VAL A 125 -20.56 -25.52 -10.24
N GLY A 126 -20.17 -26.69 -10.75
CA GLY A 126 -19.44 -27.66 -9.96
C GLY A 126 -17.96 -27.28 -9.79
N PHE A 127 -17.43 -27.42 -8.58
CA PHE A 127 -16.01 -27.24 -8.30
C PHE A 127 -15.17 -28.39 -8.88
N SER A 128 -14.75 -28.24 -10.13
CA SER A 128 -14.03 -29.25 -10.90
C SER A 128 -12.51 -29.17 -10.72
N PRO A 129 -11.75 -30.25 -11.00
CA PRO A 129 -10.29 -30.20 -10.90
C PRO A 129 -9.61 -29.12 -11.77
N PRO A 130 -10.04 -28.85 -13.02
CA PRO A 130 -9.54 -27.72 -13.79
C PRO A 130 -9.82 -26.37 -13.12
N LEU A 131 -11.03 -26.16 -12.57
CA LEU A 131 -11.41 -24.93 -11.89
C LEU A 131 -10.58 -24.72 -10.62
N LYS A 132 -10.36 -25.78 -9.84
CA LYS A 132 -9.45 -25.76 -8.67
C LYS A 132 -8.03 -25.31 -9.07
N ARG A 133 -7.45 -25.90 -10.12
CA ARG A 133 -6.10 -25.51 -10.58
C ARG A 133 -6.05 -24.05 -11.03
N SER A 134 -7.08 -23.58 -11.72
CA SER A 134 -7.19 -22.21 -12.18
C SER A 134 -7.28 -21.23 -11.00
N LEU A 135 -8.12 -21.53 -10.02
CA LEU A 135 -8.28 -20.70 -8.82
C LEU A 135 -7.00 -20.70 -7.97
N VAL A 136 -6.34 -21.85 -7.80
CA VAL A 136 -5.03 -21.92 -7.13
C VAL A 136 -4.01 -21.00 -7.81
N ALA A 137 -3.92 -21.05 -9.14
CA ALA A 137 -3.00 -20.18 -9.89
C ALA A 137 -3.38 -18.69 -9.78
N ALA A 138 -4.67 -18.36 -9.74
CA ALA A 138 -5.15 -17.00 -9.52
C ALA A 138 -4.79 -16.49 -8.12
N THR A 139 -4.97 -17.31 -7.08
CA THR A 139 -4.59 -16.97 -5.71
C THR A 139 -3.08 -16.81 -5.56
N GLU A 140 -2.27 -17.71 -6.16
CA GLU A 140 -0.81 -17.58 -6.18
C GLU A 140 -0.37 -16.26 -6.87
N LYS A 141 -1.04 -15.89 -7.97
CA LYS A 141 -0.79 -14.61 -8.64
C LYS A 141 -1.13 -13.41 -7.76
N ALA A 142 -2.25 -13.44 -7.03
CA ALA A 142 -2.64 -12.37 -6.12
C ALA A 142 -1.62 -12.19 -4.98
N ILE A 143 -1.12 -13.30 -4.41
CA ILE A 143 -0.05 -13.29 -3.40
C ILE A 143 1.24 -12.68 -3.97
N ASP A 144 1.64 -13.08 -5.18
CA ASP A 144 2.84 -12.54 -5.84
C ASP A 144 2.70 -11.03 -6.11
N GLU A 145 1.49 -10.56 -6.44
CA GLU A 145 1.17 -9.15 -6.64
C GLU A 145 1.30 -8.35 -5.34
N ARG A 146 0.69 -8.82 -4.24
CA ARG A 146 0.84 -8.17 -2.92
C ARG A 146 2.28 -8.16 -2.42
N THR A 147 3.00 -9.27 -2.60
CA THR A 147 4.44 -9.35 -2.27
C THR A 147 5.27 -8.34 -3.07
N SER A 148 4.92 -8.14 -4.35
CA SER A 148 5.64 -7.20 -5.22
C SER A 148 5.36 -5.75 -4.82
N LEU A 149 4.11 -5.42 -4.49
CA LEU A 149 3.71 -4.09 -4.03
C LEU A 149 4.30 -3.78 -2.66
N ASP A 150 4.24 -4.70 -1.70
CA ASP A 150 4.83 -4.57 -0.37
C ASP A 150 6.34 -4.25 -0.43
N ARG A 151 7.06 -4.89 -1.35
CA ARG A 151 8.48 -4.53 -1.60
C ARG A 151 8.65 -3.10 -2.09
N ALA A 152 7.78 -2.63 -2.99
CA ALA A 152 7.84 -1.26 -3.48
C ALA A 152 7.53 -0.26 -2.34
N VAL A 153 6.53 -0.55 -1.50
CA VAL A 153 6.20 0.23 -0.30
C VAL A 153 7.38 0.33 0.65
N LYS A 154 8.05 -0.79 0.94
CA LYS A 154 9.26 -0.80 1.80
C LYS A 154 10.40 0.03 1.23
N ILE A 155 10.68 -0.10 -0.07
CA ILE A 155 11.73 0.68 -0.74
C ILE A 155 11.41 2.18 -0.68
N GLU A 156 10.17 2.57 -0.97
CA GLU A 156 9.75 3.97 -0.87
C GLU A 156 9.82 4.47 0.57
N ARG A 157 9.41 3.68 1.56
CA ARG A 157 9.50 4.03 2.98
C ARG A 157 10.94 4.30 3.41
N GLU A 158 11.88 3.43 3.04
CA GLU A 158 13.32 3.62 3.30
C GLU A 158 13.83 4.90 2.63
N SER A 159 13.41 5.17 1.39
CA SER A 159 13.70 6.40 0.67
C SER A 159 13.18 7.65 1.42
N MET A 160 11.92 7.65 1.83
CA MET A 160 11.30 8.74 2.60
C MET A 160 12.03 9.01 3.91
N GLN A 161 12.44 7.97 4.64
CA GLN A 161 13.23 8.10 5.86
C GLN A 161 14.59 8.76 5.60
N GLY A 162 15.24 8.40 4.49
CA GLY A 162 16.49 9.04 4.04
C GLY A 162 16.30 10.54 3.79
N TYR A 163 15.32 10.92 2.96
CA TYR A 163 15.04 12.33 2.66
C TYR A 163 14.62 13.13 3.88
N ARG A 164 13.84 12.53 4.78
CA ARG A 164 13.46 13.13 6.05
C ARG A 164 14.70 13.53 6.86
N GLY A 165 15.66 12.60 7.00
CA GLY A 165 16.90 12.84 7.73
C GLY A 165 17.71 13.97 7.10
N SER A 166 17.93 13.94 5.79
CA SER A 166 18.68 14.98 5.08
C SER A 166 18.01 16.36 5.17
N LEU A 167 16.67 16.44 5.04
CA LEU A 167 15.95 17.70 5.22
C LEU A 167 16.02 18.20 6.65
N GLN A 168 15.91 17.32 7.65
CA GLN A 168 16.08 17.70 9.06
C GLN A 168 17.46 18.31 9.31
N GLU A 169 18.54 17.70 8.80
CA GLU A 169 19.90 18.24 8.94
C GLU A 169 20.04 19.65 8.33
N ILE A 170 19.48 19.87 7.13
CA ILE A 170 19.48 21.19 6.48
C ILE A 170 18.71 22.20 7.34
N ILE A 171 17.51 21.84 7.79
CA ILE A 171 16.61 22.74 8.53
C ILE A 171 17.15 23.06 9.93
N GLU A 172 17.81 22.10 10.59
CA GLU A 172 18.51 22.32 11.86
C GLU A 172 19.68 23.28 11.69
N THR A 173 20.39 23.23 10.55
CA THR A 173 21.52 24.13 10.27
C THR A 173 21.08 25.59 10.06
N LEU A 174 19.87 25.83 9.59
CA LEU A 174 19.40 27.17 9.27
C LEU A 174 19.11 28.05 10.51
N ASP A 175 18.75 27.47 11.66
CA ASP A 175 18.37 28.15 12.92
C ASP A 175 17.32 29.29 12.82
N SER A 176 16.88 29.64 11.62
CA SER A 176 15.96 30.71 11.22
C SER A 176 15.48 30.47 9.78
N THR A 177 14.60 31.34 9.24
CA THR A 177 14.18 31.31 7.82
C THR A 177 15.14 32.05 6.89
N VAL A 178 16.29 32.52 7.38
CA VAL A 178 17.29 33.21 6.58
C VAL A 178 18.49 32.30 6.42
N VAL A 179 18.90 32.04 5.17
CA VAL A 179 20.09 31.23 4.90
C VAL A 179 21.35 32.00 5.32
N PRO A 180 22.16 31.49 6.26
CA PRO A 180 23.39 32.16 6.66
C PRO A 180 24.36 32.27 5.48
N GLU A 181 25.05 33.41 5.35
CA GLU A 181 25.95 33.64 4.21
C GLU A 181 27.06 32.58 4.10
N TRP A 182 27.56 32.09 5.23
CA TRP A 182 28.57 31.03 5.27
C TRP A 182 28.04 29.66 4.81
N TYR A 183 26.72 29.45 4.84
CA TYR A 183 26.07 28.19 4.49
C TYR A 183 25.40 28.23 3.12
N ARG A 184 25.26 29.42 2.50
CA ARG A 184 24.47 29.64 1.28
C ARG A 184 24.83 28.70 0.12
N GLU A 185 26.12 28.50 -0.15
CA GLU A 185 26.58 27.59 -1.20
C GLU A 185 26.27 26.13 -0.87
N THR A 186 26.54 25.72 0.38
CA THR A 186 26.26 24.36 0.85
C THR A 186 24.76 24.06 0.83
N PHE A 187 23.92 24.96 1.33
CA PHE A 187 22.47 24.87 1.26
C PHE A 187 21.97 24.65 -0.17
N GLN A 188 22.45 25.45 -1.13
CA GLN A 188 22.05 25.31 -2.53
C GLN A 188 22.49 23.96 -3.12
N ASN A 189 23.69 23.50 -2.78
CA ASN A 189 24.20 22.21 -3.24
C ASN A 189 23.41 21.05 -2.64
N ASP A 190 23.12 21.08 -1.34
CA ASP A 190 22.38 20.03 -0.63
C ASP A 190 20.95 19.91 -1.19
N VAL A 191 20.24 21.04 -1.31
CA VAL A 191 18.88 21.06 -1.88
C VAL A 191 18.87 20.59 -3.34
N THR A 192 19.86 21.01 -4.14
CA THR A 192 19.97 20.59 -5.55
C THR A 192 20.27 19.09 -5.65
N ALA A 193 21.15 18.57 -4.79
CA ALA A 193 21.49 17.16 -4.76
C ALA A 193 20.27 16.30 -4.41
N LEU A 194 19.50 16.66 -3.37
CA LEU A 194 18.28 15.93 -3.00
C LEU A 194 17.21 15.98 -4.11
N LEU A 195 17.07 17.12 -4.78
CA LEU A 195 16.14 17.26 -5.91
C LEU A 195 16.55 16.38 -7.09
N GLN A 196 17.84 16.37 -7.46
CA GLN A 196 18.37 15.53 -8.53
C GLN A 196 18.23 14.05 -8.19
N GLU A 197 18.62 13.65 -6.98
CA GLU A 197 18.51 12.27 -6.52
C GLU A 197 17.06 11.77 -6.61
N ARG A 198 16.10 12.56 -6.13
CA ARG A 198 14.69 12.17 -6.20
C ARG A 198 14.16 12.12 -7.62
N GLN A 199 14.55 13.07 -8.47
CA GLN A 199 14.15 13.05 -9.88
C GLN A 199 14.71 11.83 -10.62
N ASP A 200 15.98 11.48 -10.38
CA ASP A 200 16.60 10.30 -10.96
C ASP A 200 15.90 9.01 -10.50
N GLN A 201 15.53 8.91 -9.22
CA GLN A 201 14.74 7.80 -8.69
C GLN A 201 13.36 7.69 -9.40
N LEU A 202 12.65 8.81 -9.55
CA LEU A 202 11.35 8.85 -10.22
C LEU A 202 11.42 8.49 -11.71
N HIS A 203 12.51 8.83 -12.39
CA HIS A 203 12.74 8.49 -13.80
C HIS A 203 13.34 7.10 -14.01
N SER A 204 13.80 6.44 -12.96
CA SER A 204 14.36 5.10 -13.04
C SER A 204 13.26 4.03 -13.10
N SER A 205 13.20 3.28 -14.20
CA SER A 205 12.29 2.14 -14.36
C SER A 205 12.91 0.88 -13.72
N VAL A 206 13.10 0.88 -12.41
CA VAL A 206 13.81 -0.24 -11.74
C VAL A 206 12.88 -1.38 -11.33
N HIS A 207 11.55 -1.19 -11.39
CA HIS A 207 10.57 -2.16 -10.92
C HIS A 207 9.47 -2.45 -11.93
N ARG A 208 8.70 -3.53 -11.64
CA ARG A 208 7.50 -3.93 -12.39
C ARG A 208 6.41 -2.86 -12.39
N PHE A 209 6.49 -1.93 -11.43
CA PHE A 209 5.71 -0.71 -11.34
C PHE A 209 6.57 0.46 -11.79
N GLU A 210 6.05 1.31 -12.68
CA GLU A 210 6.67 2.60 -12.92
C GLU A 210 6.53 3.45 -11.64
N THR A 211 7.64 4.07 -11.19
CA THR A 211 7.68 4.83 -9.93
C THR A 211 6.61 5.93 -9.87
N HIS A 212 6.25 6.50 -11.03
CA HIS A 212 5.19 7.50 -11.11
C HIS A 212 3.78 6.92 -10.88
N GLU A 213 3.46 5.77 -11.46
CA GLU A 213 2.19 5.08 -11.23
C GLU A 213 2.08 4.68 -9.76
N PHE A 214 3.16 4.18 -9.17
CA PHE A 214 3.25 3.86 -7.76
C PHE A 214 2.95 5.09 -6.88
N CYS A 215 3.62 6.23 -7.11
CA CYS A 215 3.36 7.45 -6.34
C CYS A 215 1.92 7.97 -6.52
N THR A 216 1.35 7.80 -7.71
CA THR A 216 -0.03 8.22 -8.01
C THR A 216 -1.02 7.37 -7.22
N TYR A 217 -0.81 6.06 -7.17
CA TYR A 217 -1.60 5.13 -6.35
C TYR A 217 -1.45 5.44 -4.86
N MET A 218 -0.22 5.47 -4.35
CA MET A 218 0.04 5.63 -2.91
C MET A 218 -0.49 6.93 -2.32
N TYR A 219 -0.45 8.02 -3.08
CA TYR A 219 -0.76 9.35 -2.57
C TYR A 219 -2.01 9.94 -3.23
N GLU A 220 -2.93 9.11 -3.72
CA GLU A 220 -4.11 9.57 -4.45
C GLU A 220 -5.04 10.48 -3.62
N GLU A 221 -5.11 10.25 -2.30
CA GLU A 221 -5.90 11.05 -1.38
C GLU A 221 -5.20 12.34 -0.93
N GLN A 222 -3.94 12.52 -1.30
CA GLN A 222 -3.12 13.65 -0.89
C GLN A 222 -3.21 14.80 -1.90
N LEU A 223 -2.94 16.02 -1.44
CA LEU A 223 -2.90 17.21 -2.31
C LEU A 223 -1.64 17.27 -3.19
N TRP A 224 -0.77 16.28 -3.09
CA TRP A 224 0.51 16.17 -3.78
C TRP A 224 0.78 14.71 -4.13
N THR A 225 1.54 14.49 -5.20
CA THR A 225 1.97 13.14 -5.64
C THR A 225 3.43 12.86 -5.28
N TYR A 226 4.22 13.89 -4.96
CA TYR A 226 5.67 13.78 -4.76
C TYR A 226 6.09 14.45 -3.45
N PRO A 227 6.00 13.77 -2.30
CA PRO A 227 6.16 14.37 -0.97
C PRO A 227 7.52 15.07 -0.79
N VAL A 228 8.58 14.45 -1.28
CA VAL A 228 9.95 15.01 -1.20
C VAL A 228 10.08 16.28 -2.02
N LEU A 229 9.56 16.30 -3.26
CA LEU A 229 9.63 17.49 -4.12
C LEU A 229 8.77 18.62 -3.54
N THR A 230 7.60 18.30 -2.98
CA THR A 230 6.76 19.27 -2.26
C THR A 230 7.47 19.85 -1.04
N SER A 231 8.16 19.02 -0.26
CA SER A 231 8.92 19.46 0.92
C SER A 231 10.09 20.37 0.54
N LEU A 232 10.86 20.00 -0.50
CA LEU A 232 11.96 20.81 -1.04
C LEU A 232 11.46 22.16 -1.59
N ALA A 233 10.32 22.17 -2.30
CA ALA A 233 9.70 23.40 -2.78
C ALA A 233 9.28 24.32 -1.62
N ARG A 234 8.61 23.77 -0.60
CA ARG A 234 8.24 24.52 0.62
C ARG A 234 9.47 25.09 1.32
N LEU A 235 10.54 24.31 1.45
CA LEU A 235 11.81 24.77 2.01
C LEU A 235 12.34 25.97 1.23
N GLN A 236 12.47 25.85 -0.09
CA GLN A 236 12.99 26.91 -0.96
C GLN A 236 12.12 28.19 -0.95
N GLU A 237 10.80 28.06 -0.94
CA GLU A 237 9.87 29.20 -0.88
C GLU A 237 9.89 29.92 0.47
N SER A 238 10.18 29.17 1.54
CA SER A 238 10.13 29.68 2.90
C SER A 238 11.41 30.38 3.36
N VAL A 239 12.51 30.20 2.64
CA VAL A 239 13.78 30.84 2.96
C VAL A 239 13.95 32.13 2.15
N ASP A 240 14.25 33.22 2.85
CA ASP A 240 14.56 34.49 2.19
C ASP A 240 15.99 34.43 1.60
N SER A 241 16.11 34.77 0.31
CA SER A 241 17.41 34.89 -0.39
C SER A 241 18.15 36.17 -0.02
#